data_AF-A0A2K3LWQ0-F1
#
_entry.id   AF-A0A2K3LWQ0-F1
#
_cell.length_a   1.000
_cell.length_b   1.000
_cell.length_c   1.000
_cell.angle_alpha   90.00
_cell.angle_beta   90.00
_cell.angle_gamma   90.00
#
_symmetry.space_group_name_H-M   'P 1'
#
loop_
_entity.id
_entity.type
_entity.pdbx_description
1 polymer ?
#
loop_
_entity_poly.entity_id
_entity_poly.type
_entity_poly.pdbx_seq_one_letter_code
_entity_poly.pdbx_strand_id
1 'polypeptide(L)'
;MPKFMHSYIENITDVKGDVYCGYRVIALYNRNNENDFEFVRENMINELRLHRHDYLKLYGGEKRLTYITEALSPPKRKTRRHGVAPIEKWFTFLDMGHIAATLLNRVIVKLTKHEIGAGASQTF
;
A
#
# COMPACT_ATOMS: atom_id res chain seq x y z
N MET A 1 -4.80 -18.45 -5.22
CA MET A 1 -5.30 -18.64 -3.84
C MET A 1 -5.72 -20.08 -3.67
N PRO A 2 -5.09 -20.85 -2.76
CA PRO A 2 -5.42 -22.24 -2.50
C PRO A 2 -6.91 -22.43 -2.12
N LYS A 3 -7.55 -23.50 -2.60
CA LYS A 3 -8.98 -23.77 -2.36
C LYS A 3 -9.33 -23.85 -0.88
N PHE A 4 -8.44 -24.39 -0.04
CA PHE A 4 -8.68 -24.50 1.41
C PHE A 4 -8.82 -23.14 2.10
N MET A 5 -8.32 -22.04 1.51
CA MET A 5 -8.47 -20.70 2.08
C MET A 5 -9.84 -20.09 1.79
N HIS A 6 -10.57 -20.60 0.80
CA HIS A 6 -11.82 -19.99 0.32
C HIS A 6 -12.90 -19.97 1.40
N SER A 7 -12.95 -20.99 2.26
CA SER A 7 -13.91 -21.05 3.38
C SER A 7 -13.68 -20.00 4.46
N TYR A 8 -12.51 -19.36 4.50
CA TYR A 8 -12.18 -18.30 5.46
C TYR A 8 -12.39 -16.88 4.89
N ILE A 9 -12.86 -16.77 3.65
CA ILE A 9 -13.04 -15.49 2.97
C ILE A 9 -14.53 -15.20 2.92
N GLU A 10 -14.96 -14.22 3.70
CA GLU A 10 -16.36 -13.80 3.75
C GLU A 10 -16.77 -13.02 2.51
N ASN A 11 -15.88 -12.18 1.98
CA ASN A 11 -16.15 -11.34 0.82
C ASN A 11 -14.85 -10.98 0.06
N ILE A 12 -15.00 -10.70 -1.23
CA ILE A 12 -13.96 -10.13 -2.11
C ILE A 12 -14.55 -8.87 -2.72
N THR A 13 -13.84 -7.75 -2.60
CA THR A 13 -14.30 -6.47 -3.14
C THR A 13 -13.18 -5.83 -3.94
N ASP A 14 -13.46 -5.56 -5.21
CA ASP A 14 -12.53 -4.88 -6.09
C ASP A 14 -12.61 -3.36 -5.86
N VAL A 15 -11.44 -2.76 -5.71
CA VAL A 15 -11.28 -1.30 -5.74
C VAL A 15 -10.91 -0.86 -7.15
N LYS A 16 -10.96 0.44 -7.41
CA LYS A 16 -10.48 1.01 -8.67
C LYS A 16 -9.02 0.60 -8.94
N GLY A 17 -8.79 -0.05 -10.09
CA GLY A 17 -7.49 -0.51 -10.58
C GLY A 17 -6.60 0.60 -11.13
N ASP A 18 -6.37 1.66 -10.36
CA ASP A 18 -5.42 2.72 -10.69
C ASP A 18 -4.13 2.61 -9.87
N VAL A 19 -3.21 3.56 -10.04
CA VAL A 19 -1.92 3.59 -9.34
C VAL A 19 -2.02 3.71 -7.82
N TYR A 20 -3.23 3.93 -7.29
CA TYR A 20 -3.50 4.06 -5.87
C TYR A 20 -4.22 2.83 -5.29
N CYS A 21 -4.44 1.76 -6.07
CA CYS A 21 -5.25 0.61 -5.68
C CYS A 21 -4.87 0.03 -4.29
N GLY A 22 -3.58 -0.09 -3.97
CA GLY A 22 -3.14 -0.57 -2.64
C GLY A 22 -3.59 0.33 -1.48
N TYR A 23 -3.57 1.65 -1.66
CA TYR A 23 -4.07 2.61 -0.67
C TYR A 23 -5.60 2.64 -0.63
N ARG A 24 -6.26 2.47 -1.79
CA ARG A 24 -7.72 2.38 -1.90
C ARG A 24 -8.28 1.19 -1.14
N VAL A 25 -7.61 0.03 -1.17
CA VAL A 25 -7.99 -1.14 -0.36
C VAL A 25 -7.98 -0.80 1.13
N ILE A 26 -6.94 -0.11 1.61
CA ILE A 26 -6.84 0.31 3.01
C ILE A 26 -7.92 1.33 3.36
N ALA A 27 -8.18 2.29 2.47
CA ALA A 27 -9.22 3.31 2.67
C ALA A 27 -10.62 2.70 2.72
N LEU A 28 -10.92 1.76 1.81
CA LEU A 28 -12.18 1.03 1.80
C LEU A 28 -12.35 0.22 3.10
N TYR A 29 -11.32 -0.52 3.52
CA TYR A 29 -11.39 -1.29 4.76
C TYR A 29 -11.58 -0.41 6.01
N ASN A 30 -10.82 0.68 6.11
CA ASN A 30 -10.80 1.51 7.33
C ASN A 30 -11.97 2.50 7.42
N ARG A 31 -12.42 3.02 6.28
CA ARG A 31 -13.36 4.16 6.21
C ARG A 31 -14.60 3.87 5.38
N ASN A 32 -14.73 2.67 4.84
CA ASN A 32 -15.82 2.28 3.93
C ASN A 32 -15.94 3.20 2.71
N ASN A 33 -14.81 3.78 2.26
CA ASN A 33 -14.74 4.68 1.10
C ASN A 33 -13.35 4.62 0.45
N GLU A 34 -13.26 4.00 -0.72
CA GLU A 34 -11.99 3.88 -1.45
C GLU A 34 -11.41 5.23 -1.92
N ASN A 35 -12.21 6.29 -1.99
CA ASN A 35 -11.75 7.62 -2.42
C ASN A 35 -10.99 8.38 -1.32
N ASP A 36 -10.99 7.89 -0.09
CA ASP A 36 -10.22 8.45 1.02
C ASP A 36 -8.75 7.98 1.05
N PHE A 37 -8.23 7.44 -0.07
CA PHE A 37 -6.86 6.92 -0.17
C PHE A 37 -5.77 7.97 0.09
N GLU A 38 -6.04 9.26 -0.14
CA GLU A 38 -5.11 10.34 0.18
C GLU A 38 -4.89 10.47 1.70
N PHE A 39 -5.97 10.35 2.49
CA PHE A 39 -5.88 10.36 3.95
C PHE A 39 -5.07 9.17 4.49
N VAL A 40 -5.18 8.00 3.85
CA VAL A 40 -4.35 6.84 4.22
C VAL A 40 -2.87 7.18 4.04
N ARG A 41 -2.50 7.77 2.90
CA ARG A 41 -1.11 8.17 2.63
C ARG A 41 -0.60 9.20 3.64
N GLU A 42 -1.42 10.21 3.97
CA GLU A 42 -1.07 11.21 4.99
C GLU A 42 -0.85 10.59 6.37
N ASN A 43 -1.73 9.67 6.77
CA ASN A 43 -1.58 8.93 8.02
C ASN A 43 -0.31 8.09 8.04
N MET A 44 0.06 7.44 6.92
CA MET A 44 1.30 6.68 6.82
C MET A 44 2.54 7.57 6.93
N ILE A 45 2.51 8.77 6.36
CA ILE A 45 3.60 9.74 6.51
C ILE A 45 3.70 10.21 7.97
N ASN A 46 2.56 10.47 8.61
CA ASN A 46 2.53 10.87 10.01
C ASN A 46 3.08 9.77 10.93
N GLU A 47 2.70 8.51 10.69
CA GLU A 47 3.23 7.34 11.39
C GLU A 47 4.76 7.25 11.26
N LEU A 48 5.29 7.33 10.03
CA LEU A 48 6.74 7.35 9.79
C LEU A 48 7.44 8.51 10.49
N ARG A 49 6.80 9.68 10.56
CA ARG A 49 7.37 10.88 11.20
C ARG A 49 7.38 10.76 12.73
N LEU A 50 6.31 10.27 13.32
CA LEU A 50 6.17 10.11 14.77
C LEU A 50 7.12 9.04 15.32
N HIS A 51 7.33 7.95 14.56
CA HIS A 51 8.15 6.81 14.96
C HIS A 51 9.44 6.69 14.13
N ARG A 52 9.96 7.83 13.67
CA ARG A 52 11.08 7.90 12.71
C ARG A 52 12.29 7.08 13.13
N HIS A 53 12.66 7.10 14.41
CA HIS A 53 13.82 6.36 14.90
C HIS A 53 13.65 4.84 14.71
N ASP A 54 12.47 4.32 15.01
CA ASP A 54 12.16 2.89 14.90
C ASP A 54 12.15 2.45 13.43
N TYR A 55 11.50 3.22 12.56
CA TYR A 55 11.49 2.95 11.12
C TYR A 55 12.87 3.12 10.49
N LEU A 56 13.68 4.09 10.92
CA LEU A 56 15.05 4.26 10.44
C LEU A 56 15.89 3.01 10.73
N LYS A 57 15.76 2.44 11.93
CA LYS A 57 16.41 1.19 12.33
C LYS A 57 15.88 0.01 11.52
N LEU A 58 14.56 -0.09 11.36
CA LEU A 58 13.90 -1.16 10.58
C LEU A 58 14.37 -1.17 9.12
N TYR A 59 14.45 0.00 8.49
CA TYR A 59 14.84 0.13 7.09
C TYR A 59 16.36 0.17 6.86
N GLY A 60 17.15 0.19 7.92
CA GLY A 60 18.62 0.18 7.84
C GLY A 60 19.24 1.47 7.29
N GLY A 61 18.53 2.60 7.35
CA GLY A 61 19.11 3.92 7.07
C GLY A 61 18.23 4.91 6.29
N GLU A 62 18.74 6.14 6.21
CA GLU A 62 18.04 7.33 5.69
C GLU A 62 17.61 7.20 4.23
N LYS A 63 18.45 6.54 3.42
CA LYS A 63 18.20 6.38 1.98
C LYS A 63 16.91 5.61 1.73
N ARG A 64 16.67 4.52 2.46
CA ARG A 64 15.48 3.69 2.28
C ARG A 64 14.24 4.37 2.87
N LEU A 65 14.36 4.96 4.06
CA LEU A 65 13.27 5.71 4.69
C LEU A 65 12.80 6.89 3.81
N THR A 66 13.74 7.65 3.24
CA THR A 66 13.43 8.75 2.31
C THR A 66 12.72 8.23 1.06
N TYR A 67 13.22 7.15 0.46
CA TYR A 67 12.60 6.54 -0.72
C TYR A 67 11.13 6.16 -0.48
N ILE A 68 10.82 5.56 0.67
CA ILE A 68 9.46 5.14 1.06
C ILE A 68 8.59 6.38 1.34
N THR A 69 9.13 7.38 2.04
CA THR A 69 8.42 8.62 2.34
C THR A 69 8.03 9.37 1.06
N GLU A 70 8.95 9.45 0.09
CA GLU A 70 8.67 10.02 -1.23
C GLU A 70 7.67 9.19 -2.05
N ALA A 71 7.61 7.88 -1.84
CA ALA A 71 6.60 7.04 -2.49
C ALA A 71 5.20 7.29 -1.91
N LEU A 72 5.12 7.55 -0.60
CA LEU A 72 3.90 7.99 0.06
C LEU A 72 3.51 9.42 -0.31
N SER A 73 4.43 10.28 -0.74
CA SER A 73 4.16 11.64 -1.22
C SER A 73 4.96 11.99 -2.48
N PRO A 74 4.57 11.45 -3.66
CA PRO A 74 5.31 11.73 -4.87
C PRO A 74 5.19 13.23 -5.20
N PRO A 75 6.30 13.90 -5.55
CA PRO A 75 6.28 15.30 -5.90
C PRO A 75 5.30 15.56 -7.05
N LYS A 76 4.45 16.58 -6.91
CA LYS A 76 3.49 17.00 -7.94
C LYS A 76 4.26 17.31 -9.23
N ARG A 77 4.15 16.43 -10.25
CA ARG A 77 4.75 16.68 -11.57
C ARG A 77 4.11 17.92 -12.19
N LYS A 78 4.92 18.83 -12.74
CA LYS A 78 4.50 20.11 -13.36
C LYS A 78 3.72 19.96 -14.68
N THR A 79 3.47 18.74 -15.16
CA THR A 79 2.82 18.51 -16.46
C THR A 79 1.35 18.12 -16.30
N ARG A 80 0.48 18.81 -17.05
CA ARG A 80 -1.00 18.76 -17.01
C ARG A 80 -1.64 17.43 -17.48
N ARG A 81 -0.93 16.30 -17.36
CA ARG A 81 -1.53 14.97 -17.51
C ARG A 81 -1.46 14.34 -16.14
N HIS A 82 -2.61 14.22 -15.48
CA HIS A 82 -2.80 13.68 -14.13
C HIS A 82 -1.65 12.77 -13.70
N GLY A 83 -0.81 13.31 -12.80
CA GLY A 83 0.50 12.79 -12.45
C GLY A 83 0.42 11.35 -11.96
N VAL A 84 0.74 10.43 -12.85
CA VAL A 84 0.93 9.02 -12.53
C VAL A 84 2.23 8.93 -11.71
N ALA A 85 2.13 8.50 -10.45
CA ALA A 85 3.30 8.14 -9.66
C ALA A 85 4.07 7.04 -10.43
N PRO A 86 5.41 7.13 -10.55
CA PRO A 86 6.21 6.05 -11.15
C PRO A 86 5.83 4.70 -10.53
N ILE A 87 5.87 3.61 -11.30
CA ILE A 87 5.54 2.26 -10.80
C ILE A 87 6.36 1.87 -9.57
N GLU A 88 7.59 2.38 -9.49
CA GLU A 88 8.51 2.24 -8.35
C GLU A 88 8.01 2.93 -7.07
N LYS A 89 7.01 3.81 -7.16
CA LYS A 89 6.45 4.57 -6.04
C LYS A 89 5.03 4.09 -5.69
N TRP A 90 4.56 3.00 -6.30
CA TRP A 90 3.29 2.39 -5.96
C TRP A 90 3.35 1.74 -4.58
N PHE A 91 2.18 1.50 -3.99
CA PHE A 91 2.10 0.73 -2.76
C PHE A 91 2.70 -0.66 -2.97
N THR A 92 3.77 -0.97 -2.24
CA THR A 92 4.32 -2.32 -2.17
C THR A 92 4.12 -2.87 -0.77
N PHE A 93 3.64 -4.10 -0.68
CA PHE A 93 3.40 -4.74 0.62
C PHE A 93 4.71 -4.91 1.44
N LEU A 94 5.84 -5.09 0.76
CA LEU A 94 7.15 -5.21 1.41
C LEU A 94 7.56 -3.90 2.11
N ASP A 95 7.39 -2.77 1.44
CA ASP A 95 7.84 -1.48 2.00
C ASP A 95 6.84 -0.86 2.95
N MET A 96 5.55 -1.03 2.66
CA MET A 96 4.49 -0.23 3.26
C MET A 96 3.43 -1.06 3.99
N GLY A 97 3.43 -2.39 3.83
CA GLY A 97 2.42 -3.27 4.43
C GLY A 97 2.46 -3.24 5.96
N HIS A 98 3.64 -3.15 6.56
CA HIS A 98 3.78 -3.06 8.02
C HIS A 98 3.36 -1.69 8.57
N ILE A 99 3.61 -0.58 7.85
CA ILE A 99 3.08 0.74 8.21
C ILE A 99 1.54 0.69 8.22
N ALA A 100 0.95 0.10 7.18
CA ALA A 100 -0.50 -0.07 7.09
C ALA A 100 -1.06 -0.95 8.21
N ALA A 101 -0.35 -2.03 8.57
CA ALA A 101 -0.73 -2.91 9.68
C ALA A 101 -0.73 -2.16 11.01
N THR A 102 0.28 -1.30 11.26
CA THR A 102 0.33 -0.43 12.44
C THR A 102 -0.84 0.55 12.46
N LEU A 103 -1.12 1.24 11.35
CA LEU A 103 -2.23 2.18 11.25
C LEU A 103 -3.60 1.55 11.52
N LEU A 104 -3.81 0.33 11.04
CA LEU A 104 -5.07 -0.40 11.25
C LEU A 104 -5.12 -1.09 12.62
N ASN A 105 -3.98 -1.23 13.31
CA ASN A 105 -3.81 -2.11 14.47
C ASN A 105 -4.37 -3.52 14.20
N ARG A 106 -3.98 -4.08 13.05
CA ARG A 106 -4.46 -5.38 12.54
C ARG A 106 -3.35 -6.11 11.78
N VAL A 107 -3.46 -7.42 11.71
CA VAL A 107 -2.64 -8.24 10.81
C VAL A 107 -3.16 -8.08 9.39
N ILE A 108 -2.29 -7.75 8.44
CA ILE A 108 -2.60 -7.70 7.02
C ILE A 108 -1.89 -8.85 6.33
N VAL A 109 -2.60 -9.58 5.46
CA VAL A 109 -2.05 -10.69 4.69
C VAL A 109 -2.20 -10.40 3.20
N LYS A 110 -1.09 -10.47 2.46
CA LYS A 110 -1.13 -10.43 0.99
C LYS A 110 -1.34 -11.84 0.45
N LEU A 111 -2.52 -12.10 -0.10
CA LEU A 111 -2.81 -13.35 -0.80
C LEU A 111 -2.46 -13.20 -2.29
N THR A 112 -1.58 -14.06 -2.81
CA THR A 112 -1.25 -14.11 -4.24
C THR A 112 -1.51 -15.50 -4.80
N LYS A 113 -1.70 -15.60 -6.11
CA LYS A 113 -1.56 -16.89 -6.81
C LYS A 113 -0.07 -17.14 -7.01
N HIS A 114 0.36 -18.37 -6.73
CA HIS A 114 1.66 -18.83 -7.20
C HIS A 114 1.51 -19.21 -8.68
N GLU A 115 1.70 -18.26 -9.58
CA GLU A 115 1.84 -18.55 -11.00
C GLU A 115 3.33 -18.51 -11.34
N ILE A 116 3.87 -19.64 -11.81
CA ILE A 116 5.22 -19.70 -12.36
C ILE A 116 5.20 -18.82 -13.62
N GLY A 117 5.72 -17.59 -13.53
CA GLY A 117 6.00 -16.74 -14.71
C GLY A 117 5.15 -15.48 -14.92
N ALA A 118 4.24 -15.07 -14.03
CA ALA A 118 3.45 -13.84 -14.22
C ALA A 118 3.74 -12.80 -13.13
N GLY A 119 4.48 -11.75 -13.48
CA GLY A 119 4.90 -10.64 -12.61
C GLY A 119 3.81 -9.62 -12.24
N ALA A 120 2.53 -9.96 -12.36
CA ALA A 120 1.44 -9.12 -11.89
C ALA A 120 0.29 -10.03 -11.41
N SER A 121 -0.18 -9.78 -10.19
CA SER A 121 -1.28 -10.54 -9.59
C SER A 121 -2.55 -10.31 -10.41
N GLN A 122 -2.95 -11.29 -11.22
CA GLN A 122 -4.25 -11.28 -11.91
C GLN A 122 -5.35 -11.54 -10.87
N THR A 123 -6.18 -10.53 -10.61
CA THR A 123 -7.47 -10.70 -9.96
C THR A 123 -8.44 -11.35 -10.94
N PHE A 124 -9.32 -12.20 -10.42
CA PHE A 124 -10.30 -12.97 -11.20
C PHE A 124 -11.39 -12.06 -11.79
#